data_AF-A0A3N4J5E9-F1
#
_entry.id   AF-A0A3N4J5E9-F1
#
_cell.length_a   1.000
_cell.length_b   1.000
_cell.length_c   1.000
_cell.angle_alpha   90.00
_cell.angle_beta   90.00
_cell.angle_gamma   90.00
#
_symmetry.space_group_name_H-M   'P 1'
#
loop_
_entity.id
_entity.type
_entity.pdbx_description
1 polymer ?
#
loop_
_entity_poly.entity_id
_entity_poly.type
_entity_poly.pdbx_seq_one_letter_code
_entity_poly.pdbx_strand_id
1 'polypeptide(L)'
;MNKTGVKLAEVSVGNGLMVDVMMSPSTGIFNQTRIMDEGSRTIYLNMQATNPTHPYALDAILPIYAGLYGNPHSHTHPYGWETKKVIDIVLEYVAKLSGAYPKGIIFTWGATGSNDMSIKYVARLYKSKKHIIALQTEHKCVLDLCRHLQEEGYGVTYLPVENNDLINLEHLEKAIRPNTALVSIMMVNNEIEVIQQMEEMRKLGQKQSVFFLTNSAQAQGKISIDAGKWNVDWMSISGPKVYGSKRIGACYIPCRLKVRIDPHISHGGQEDCLPSGTLAHSLVIGFGEAGRIAHEEIEYTCTSEPIFSLNPICASTVQDHYIHKCYHNKQPKQFTRTLQTISRGKADTKKQKSKANTKEDQKTDKKRRNLKWTTPYSKITIREAENLLGIRLALRGIPVKQMLEGKRGLLRPDTILEAKREVYKGLVRYLDAGGYPTESDPDFKEANINDIVAFTIYPMLALFKHKTMQNLHLSREKEIISKDSSTSGMEEFVVMDYISHNKMKYVLIVEAKKVSLGEARKQCFLAMKDMWDCNGGGTVYGFVTMGDSWRMVSFDGTFKMSNKMELLFDSMDTDEEGWMADYSILIECFNVALSNGGKDSVEVV
;
A
#
# COMPACT_ATOMS: atom_id res chain seq x y z
N MET A 1 16.32 -6.73 -36.08
CA MET A 1 15.13 -6.50 -35.22
C MET A 1 13.82 -6.45 -36.05
N ASN A 2 13.61 -7.39 -36.98
CA ASN A 2 12.35 -7.53 -37.76
C ASN A 2 11.79 -8.97 -37.72
N LYS A 3 12.22 -9.80 -36.76
CA LYS A 3 11.85 -11.23 -36.69
C LYS A 3 11.15 -11.67 -35.39
N THR A 4 10.78 -10.74 -34.53
CA THR A 4 9.97 -11.02 -33.33
C THR A 4 8.83 -10.02 -33.32
N GLY A 5 7.83 -10.27 -34.16
CA GLY A 5 6.67 -9.40 -34.32
C GLY A 5 5.79 -9.44 -33.07
N VAL A 6 5.97 -8.47 -32.18
CA VAL A 6 4.94 -7.66 -31.51
C VAL A 6 5.67 -6.40 -31.01
N LYS A 7 5.23 -5.21 -31.41
CA LYS A 7 5.67 -3.95 -30.75
C LYS A 7 4.80 -3.75 -29.52
N LEU A 8 5.41 -3.35 -28.39
CA LEU A 8 4.74 -3.01 -27.12
C LEU A 8 3.61 -1.96 -27.23
N ALA A 9 3.45 -1.30 -28.38
CA ALA A 9 2.43 -0.30 -28.65
C ALA A 9 1.08 -0.87 -29.13
N GLU A 10 0.98 -2.17 -29.43
CA GLU A 10 -0.23 -2.79 -30.01
C GLU A 10 -1.15 -3.50 -28.99
N VAL A 11 -0.82 -3.45 -27.70
CA VAL A 11 -1.70 -3.99 -26.64
C VAL A 11 -2.86 -3.03 -26.39
N SER A 12 -4.08 -3.46 -26.71
CA SER A 12 -5.33 -2.76 -26.39
C SER A 12 -5.55 -2.70 -24.87
N VAL A 13 -5.61 -1.48 -24.33
CA VAL A 13 -5.72 -1.20 -22.90
C VAL A 13 -7.19 -0.97 -22.54
N GLY A 14 -7.81 -1.92 -21.83
CA GLY A 14 -9.20 -1.82 -21.34
C GLY A 14 -9.37 -0.82 -20.17
N ASN A 15 -10.58 -0.27 -20.03
CA ASN A 15 -10.94 0.83 -19.11
C ASN A 15 -10.74 0.59 -17.60
N GLY A 16 -10.34 -0.61 -17.15
CA GLY A 16 -10.00 -0.87 -15.74
C GLY A 16 -8.72 -0.17 -15.27
N LEU A 17 -7.93 0.38 -16.20
CA LEU A 17 -6.61 0.94 -15.89
C LEU A 17 -6.60 2.27 -15.16
N MET A 18 -7.63 3.10 -15.25
CA MET A 18 -7.54 4.47 -14.72
C MET A 18 -7.55 4.50 -13.18
N VAL A 19 -8.24 3.57 -12.51
CA VAL A 19 -8.31 3.53 -11.03
C VAL A 19 -7.01 2.95 -10.43
N ASP A 20 -6.49 1.87 -11.01
CA ASP A 20 -5.26 1.23 -10.51
C ASP A 20 -4.03 2.13 -10.73
N VAL A 21 -3.96 2.83 -11.87
CA VAL A 21 -2.90 3.82 -12.16
C VAL A 21 -2.98 5.05 -11.22
N MET A 22 -4.17 5.36 -10.68
CA MET A 22 -4.35 6.46 -9.70
C MET A 22 -3.86 6.11 -8.29
N MET A 23 -3.84 4.84 -7.89
CA MET A 23 -3.26 4.39 -6.62
C MET A 23 -1.75 4.13 -6.74
N SER A 24 -1.33 3.58 -7.88
CA SER A 24 0.06 3.26 -8.24
C SER A 24 0.10 2.78 -9.70
N PRO A 25 0.82 3.45 -10.63
CA PRO A 25 1.00 2.98 -12.00
C PRO A 25 1.45 1.52 -12.09
N SER A 26 2.25 1.08 -11.12
CA SER A 26 2.74 -0.29 -10.97
C SER A 26 1.64 -1.31 -10.70
N THR A 27 0.60 -0.94 -9.95
CA THR A 27 -0.55 -1.81 -9.63
C THR A 27 -1.38 -2.11 -10.87
N GLY A 28 -1.60 -1.11 -11.73
CA GLY A 28 -2.27 -1.30 -13.02
C GLY A 28 -1.49 -2.20 -13.97
N ILE A 29 -0.16 -2.03 -14.04
CA ILE A 29 0.73 -2.90 -14.81
C ILE A 29 0.69 -4.35 -14.28
N PHE A 30 0.66 -4.52 -12.96
CA PHE A 30 0.58 -5.84 -12.34
C PHE A 30 -0.70 -6.60 -12.72
N ASN A 31 -1.84 -5.91 -12.80
CA ASN A 31 -3.10 -6.51 -13.23
C ASN A 31 -3.12 -6.82 -14.73
N GLN A 32 -2.53 -5.96 -15.57
CA GLN A 32 -2.41 -6.19 -17.01
C GLN A 32 -1.48 -7.34 -17.37
N THR A 33 -0.30 -7.44 -16.72
CA THR A 33 0.67 -8.52 -16.96
C THR A 33 0.17 -9.89 -16.52
N ARG A 34 -1.04 -9.97 -15.93
CA ARG A 34 -1.76 -11.21 -15.62
C ARG A 34 -2.77 -11.64 -16.69
N ILE A 35 -3.04 -10.79 -17.68
CA ILE A 35 -3.92 -11.09 -18.80
C ILE A 35 -3.07 -11.78 -19.89
N MET A 36 -3.43 -12.99 -20.29
CA MET A 36 -2.81 -13.71 -21.41
C MET A 36 -3.71 -13.62 -22.65
N ASP A 37 -3.10 -13.61 -23.83
CA ASP A 37 -3.81 -13.58 -25.12
C ASP A 37 -4.59 -14.89 -25.39
N GLU A 38 -4.18 -16.01 -24.78
CA GLU A 38 -4.92 -17.30 -24.81
C GLU A 38 -4.83 -18.04 -23.45
N GLY A 39 -5.97 -18.54 -22.94
CA GLY A 39 -6.08 -19.35 -21.72
C GLY A 39 -6.18 -18.59 -20.38
N SER A 40 -6.41 -19.31 -19.28
CA SER A 40 -6.35 -18.76 -17.91
C SER A 40 -4.95 -18.95 -17.32
N ARG A 41 -4.38 -17.88 -16.76
CA ARG A 41 -3.06 -17.92 -16.11
C ARG A 41 -3.10 -18.88 -14.92
N THR A 42 -2.16 -19.83 -14.86
CA THR A 42 -2.05 -20.79 -13.77
C THR A 42 -1.81 -20.09 -12.43
N ILE A 43 -2.40 -20.63 -11.35
CA ILE A 43 -2.15 -20.16 -9.98
C ILE A 43 -0.67 -20.36 -9.64
N TYR A 44 0.00 -19.29 -9.20
CA TYR A 44 1.42 -19.34 -8.86
C TYR A 44 1.63 -19.79 -7.41
N LEU A 45 1.88 -21.08 -7.21
CA LEU A 45 2.17 -21.71 -5.92
C LEU A 45 3.65 -22.07 -5.77
N ASN A 46 4.55 -21.17 -6.21
CA ASN A 46 5.99 -21.40 -6.21
C ASN A 46 6.78 -20.20 -5.65
N MET A 47 6.26 -19.58 -4.58
CA MET A 47 6.85 -18.37 -3.98
C MET A 47 8.25 -18.62 -3.42
N GLN A 48 8.56 -19.85 -3.00
CA GLN A 48 9.89 -20.23 -2.52
C GLN A 48 10.95 -20.14 -3.62
N ALA A 49 10.59 -20.29 -4.91
CA ALA A 49 11.50 -20.06 -6.02
C ALA A 49 11.77 -18.58 -6.24
N THR A 50 10.72 -17.76 -6.38
CA THR A 50 10.82 -16.29 -6.45
C THR A 50 9.47 -15.66 -6.15
N ASN A 51 9.48 -14.49 -5.54
CA ASN A 51 8.28 -13.69 -5.37
C ASN A 51 8.13 -12.69 -6.54
N PRO A 52 6.90 -12.25 -6.84
CA PRO A 52 6.69 -11.02 -7.60
C PRO A 52 7.22 -9.81 -6.81
N THR A 53 7.69 -8.77 -7.51
CA THR A 53 8.04 -7.50 -6.87
C THR A 53 6.77 -6.84 -6.34
N HIS A 54 6.80 -6.34 -5.10
CA HIS A 54 5.69 -5.62 -4.50
C HIS A 54 5.40 -4.34 -5.30
N PRO A 55 4.13 -3.96 -5.57
CA PRO A 55 3.80 -2.75 -6.33
C PRO A 55 4.42 -1.47 -5.77
N TYR A 56 4.35 -1.25 -4.46
CA TYR A 56 5.03 -0.09 -3.82
C TYR A 56 6.55 -0.14 -3.92
N ALA A 57 7.16 -1.33 -3.89
CA ALA A 57 8.59 -1.46 -4.15
C ALA A 57 8.92 -1.09 -5.59
N LEU A 58 8.04 -1.42 -6.55
CA LEU A 58 8.20 -0.99 -7.95
C LEU A 58 8.03 0.52 -8.10
N ASP A 59 7.06 1.14 -7.42
CA ASP A 59 6.88 2.59 -7.43
C ASP A 59 8.10 3.34 -6.88
N ALA A 60 8.73 2.82 -5.81
CA ALA A 60 9.95 3.40 -5.26
C ALA A 60 11.13 3.34 -6.26
N ILE A 61 11.13 2.38 -7.19
CA ILE A 61 12.14 2.25 -8.24
C ILE A 61 11.93 3.27 -9.36
N LEU A 62 10.68 3.58 -9.75
CA LEU A 62 10.40 4.38 -10.94
C LEU A 62 11.08 5.76 -10.97
N PRO A 63 11.12 6.56 -9.88
CA PRO A 63 11.82 7.85 -9.85
C PRO A 63 13.30 7.76 -10.21
N ILE A 64 13.94 6.62 -9.95
CA ILE A 64 15.37 6.39 -10.21
C ILE A 64 15.68 6.34 -11.70
N TYR A 65 14.77 5.81 -12.50
CA TYR A 65 14.94 5.73 -13.96
C TYR A 65 14.62 7.02 -14.69
N ALA A 66 14.08 8.03 -13.99
CA ALA A 66 13.70 9.30 -14.59
C ALA A 66 14.48 10.49 -14.00
N GLY A 67 14.33 10.75 -12.70
CA GLY A 67 14.84 11.97 -12.04
C GLY A 67 16.00 11.75 -11.07
N LEU A 68 16.10 10.57 -10.45
CA LEU A 68 17.08 10.24 -9.40
C LEU A 68 18.12 9.22 -9.90
N TYR A 69 18.72 9.49 -11.05
CA TYR A 69 19.67 8.58 -11.73
C TYR A 69 21.15 8.80 -11.31
N GLY A 70 21.43 9.73 -10.40
CA GLY A 70 22.80 10.06 -10.01
C GLY A 70 23.49 8.90 -9.29
N ASN A 71 24.79 8.73 -9.53
CA ASN A 71 25.59 7.72 -8.83
C ASN A 71 25.71 8.10 -7.32
N PRO A 72 25.34 7.21 -6.38
CA PRO A 72 25.41 7.50 -4.94
C PRO A 72 26.84 7.71 -4.41
N HIS A 73 27.87 7.33 -5.18
CA HIS A 73 29.28 7.57 -4.85
C HIS A 73 29.79 8.93 -5.35
N SER A 74 28.96 9.70 -6.07
CA SER A 74 29.32 11.05 -6.50
C SER A 74 29.13 12.05 -5.36
N HIS A 75 30.22 12.44 -4.70
CA HIS A 75 30.18 13.37 -3.57
C HIS A 75 30.22 14.85 -3.96
N THR A 76 30.36 15.19 -5.24
CA THR A 76 30.62 16.56 -5.71
C THR A 76 29.39 17.30 -6.23
N HIS A 77 28.24 16.64 -6.42
CA HIS A 77 27.07 17.26 -7.03
C HIS A 77 25.74 16.74 -6.45
N PRO A 78 24.64 17.54 -6.55
CA PRO A 78 23.34 17.20 -5.97
C PRO A 78 22.78 15.84 -6.39
N TYR A 79 22.92 15.45 -7.67
CA TYR A 79 22.40 14.15 -8.14
C TYR A 79 22.95 12.95 -7.36
N GLY A 80 24.21 13.00 -6.89
CA GLY A 80 24.77 11.90 -6.09
C GLY A 80 24.29 11.97 -4.63
N TRP A 81 24.18 13.18 -4.07
CA TRP A 81 23.67 13.39 -2.72
C TRP A 81 22.22 12.95 -2.55
N GLU A 82 21.36 13.25 -3.53
CA GLU A 82 19.95 12.86 -3.53
C GLU A 82 19.80 11.34 -3.58
N THR A 83 20.48 10.65 -4.50
CA THR A 83 20.45 9.19 -4.56
C THR A 83 21.03 8.57 -3.29
N LYS A 84 22.14 9.11 -2.77
CA LYS A 84 22.78 8.61 -1.54
C LYS A 84 21.84 8.68 -0.33
N LYS A 85 21.10 9.78 -0.18
CA LYS A 85 20.07 9.91 0.88
C LYS A 85 19.02 8.81 0.80
N VAL A 86 18.54 8.49 -0.40
CA VAL A 86 17.56 7.40 -0.56
C VAL A 86 18.17 6.04 -0.22
N ILE A 87 19.43 5.80 -0.63
CA ILE A 87 20.18 4.59 -0.27
C ILE A 87 20.35 4.44 1.24
N ASP A 88 20.63 5.52 1.96
CA ASP A 88 20.76 5.49 3.43
C ASP A 88 19.45 5.13 4.12
N ILE A 89 18.32 5.63 3.62
CA ILE A 89 16.99 5.30 4.16
C ILE A 89 16.68 3.81 3.96
N VAL A 90 16.88 3.29 2.76
CA VAL A 90 16.56 1.88 2.46
C VAL A 90 17.54 0.91 3.14
N LEU A 91 18.77 1.34 3.43
CA LEU A 91 19.71 0.61 4.27
C LEU A 91 19.13 0.41 5.68
N GLU A 92 18.51 1.43 6.27
CA GLU A 92 17.84 1.31 7.57
C GLU A 92 16.69 0.30 7.53
N TYR A 93 15.93 0.26 6.43
CA TYR A 93 14.83 -0.70 6.27
C TYR A 93 15.32 -2.14 6.22
N VAL A 94 16.36 -2.41 5.43
CA VAL A 94 16.98 -3.75 5.35
C VAL A 94 17.61 -4.15 6.69
N ALA A 95 18.20 -3.20 7.41
CA ALA A 95 18.76 -3.44 8.73
C ALA A 95 17.68 -3.83 9.75
N LYS A 96 16.56 -3.11 9.79
CA LYS A 96 15.40 -3.41 10.63
C LYS A 96 14.82 -4.80 10.35
N LEU A 97 14.70 -5.18 9.08
CA LEU A 97 14.23 -6.52 8.67
C LEU A 97 15.02 -7.66 9.34
N SER A 98 16.31 -7.42 9.61
CA SER A 98 17.24 -8.40 10.17
C SER A 98 17.49 -8.22 11.68
N GLY A 99 16.84 -7.26 12.33
CA GLY A 99 17.18 -6.83 13.69
C GLY A 99 18.65 -6.38 13.84
N ALA A 100 19.21 -5.80 12.77
CA ALA A 100 20.62 -5.44 12.67
C ALA A 100 20.83 -3.92 12.74
N TYR A 101 22.06 -3.51 13.07
CA TYR A 101 22.46 -2.11 12.95
C TYR A 101 22.79 -1.77 11.48
N PRO A 102 22.39 -0.61 10.93
CA PRO A 102 22.58 -0.27 9.51
C PRO A 102 24.03 -0.36 9.03
N LYS A 103 25.01 0.08 9.85
CA LYS A 103 26.43 -0.04 9.49
C LYS A 103 26.92 -1.49 9.40
N GLY A 104 26.12 -2.47 9.81
CA GLY A 104 26.41 -3.89 9.66
C GLY A 104 25.92 -4.48 8.34
N ILE A 105 25.07 -3.79 7.59
CA ILE A 105 24.52 -4.28 6.33
C ILE A 105 25.45 -3.92 5.17
N ILE A 106 25.59 -4.86 4.23
CA ILE A 106 26.34 -4.72 2.99
C ILE A 106 25.50 -5.26 1.84
N PHE A 107 25.33 -4.47 0.78
CA PHE A 107 24.57 -4.90 -0.39
C PHE A 107 25.38 -5.83 -1.28
N THR A 108 24.73 -6.88 -1.79
CA THR A 108 25.34 -7.88 -2.68
C THR A 108 24.39 -8.18 -3.84
N TRP A 109 24.84 -8.97 -4.83
CA TRP A 109 24.01 -9.39 -5.97
C TRP A 109 22.96 -10.47 -5.64
N GLY A 110 22.73 -10.77 -4.36
CA GLY A 110 21.75 -11.73 -3.88
C GLY A 110 22.27 -12.61 -2.74
N ALA A 111 21.41 -13.46 -2.17
CA ALA A 111 21.82 -14.40 -1.12
C ALA A 111 22.92 -15.37 -1.57
N THR A 112 22.95 -15.78 -2.84
CA THR A 112 24.06 -16.57 -3.42
C THR A 112 25.39 -15.83 -3.29
N GLY A 113 25.41 -14.53 -3.63
CA GLY A 113 26.61 -13.71 -3.53
C GLY A 113 27.04 -13.45 -2.09
N SER A 114 26.06 -13.23 -1.20
CA SER A 114 26.30 -13.11 0.23
C SER A 114 26.92 -14.38 0.82
N ASN A 115 26.37 -15.55 0.49
CA ASN A 115 26.90 -16.84 0.94
C ASN A 115 28.31 -17.10 0.40
N ASP A 116 28.53 -16.85 -0.91
CA ASP A 116 29.83 -17.00 -1.56
C ASP A 116 30.91 -16.15 -0.88
N MET A 117 30.63 -14.85 -0.76
CA MET A 117 31.51 -13.89 -0.10
C MET A 117 31.80 -14.28 1.35
N SER A 118 30.76 -14.55 2.14
CA SER A 118 30.88 -14.82 3.58
C SER A 118 31.72 -16.07 3.85
N ILE A 119 31.40 -17.17 3.18
CA ILE A 119 32.06 -18.47 3.41
C ILE A 119 33.51 -18.41 2.92
N LYS A 120 33.78 -17.90 1.71
CA LYS A 120 35.15 -17.77 1.19
C LYS A 120 35.99 -16.87 2.07
N TYR A 121 35.43 -15.73 2.49
CA TYR A 121 36.12 -14.78 3.33
C TYR A 121 36.50 -15.41 4.68
N VAL A 122 35.54 -16.00 5.39
CA VAL A 122 35.79 -16.59 6.71
C VAL A 122 36.72 -17.81 6.62
N ALA A 123 36.56 -18.66 5.60
CA ALA A 123 37.44 -19.81 5.38
C ALA A 123 38.90 -19.37 5.18
N ARG A 124 39.11 -18.29 4.41
CA ARG A 124 40.46 -17.80 4.07
C ARG A 124 41.06 -16.85 5.12
N LEU A 125 40.28 -16.38 6.10
CA LEU A 125 40.74 -15.48 7.14
C LEU A 125 41.89 -16.07 7.97
N TYR A 126 41.81 -17.37 8.30
CA TYR A 126 42.83 -18.06 9.08
C TYR A 126 43.39 -19.25 8.31
N LYS A 127 44.61 -19.10 7.77
CA LYS A 127 45.30 -20.18 7.01
C LYS A 127 45.44 -21.50 7.78
N SER A 128 45.44 -21.45 9.12
CA SER A 128 45.53 -22.63 10.00
C SER A 128 44.19 -23.36 10.20
N LYS A 129 43.05 -22.68 9.99
CA LYS A 129 41.72 -23.26 10.18
C LYS A 129 41.16 -23.72 8.83
N LYS A 130 41.32 -25.01 8.53
CA LYS A 130 40.90 -25.62 7.25
C LYS A 130 39.71 -26.56 7.39
N HIS A 131 38.83 -26.37 8.38
CA HIS A 131 37.63 -27.19 8.55
C HIS A 131 36.35 -26.35 8.54
N ILE A 132 35.35 -26.79 7.78
CA ILE A 132 34.05 -26.13 7.60
C ILE A 132 32.95 -27.14 7.95
N ILE A 133 31.89 -26.66 8.60
CA ILE A 133 30.71 -27.47 8.93
C ILE A 133 29.50 -26.86 8.23
N ALA A 134 28.73 -27.69 7.52
CA ALA A 134 27.49 -27.30 6.84
C ALA A 134 26.43 -28.38 7.03
N LEU A 135 25.13 -28.05 6.89
CA LEU A 135 24.08 -29.07 6.83
C LEU A 135 24.03 -29.76 5.46
N GLN A 136 23.62 -31.02 5.42
CA GLN A 136 23.34 -31.73 4.17
C GLN A 136 22.17 -31.11 3.39
N THR A 137 21.24 -30.48 4.09
CA THR A 137 20.03 -29.85 3.56
C THR A 137 20.20 -28.36 3.24
N GLU A 138 21.43 -27.85 3.24
CA GLU A 138 21.73 -26.48 2.82
C GLU A 138 21.28 -26.20 1.38
N HIS A 139 21.01 -24.93 1.08
CA HIS A 139 20.79 -24.50 -0.29
C HIS A 139 22.03 -24.79 -1.16
N LYS A 140 21.80 -25.18 -2.43
CA LYS A 140 22.84 -25.58 -3.39
C LYS A 140 24.02 -24.61 -3.48
N CYS A 141 23.81 -23.30 -3.34
CA CYS A 141 24.90 -22.31 -3.37
C CYS A 141 25.92 -22.47 -2.23
N VAL A 142 25.51 -22.99 -1.07
CA VAL A 142 26.41 -23.28 0.06
C VAL A 142 27.09 -24.62 -0.17
N LEU A 143 26.35 -25.65 -0.59
CA LEU A 143 26.89 -26.98 -0.85
C LEU A 143 27.93 -26.99 -1.98
N ASP A 144 27.63 -26.36 -3.12
CA ASP A 144 28.56 -26.28 -4.26
C ASP A 144 29.82 -25.49 -3.89
N LEU A 145 29.68 -24.44 -3.09
CA LEU A 145 30.81 -23.67 -2.59
C LEU A 145 31.68 -24.48 -1.60
N CYS A 146 31.05 -25.25 -0.71
CA CYS A 146 31.77 -26.15 0.18
C CYS A 146 32.56 -27.19 -0.62
N ARG A 147 31.95 -27.80 -1.66
CA ARG A 147 32.65 -28.72 -2.58
C ARG A 147 33.86 -28.06 -3.24
N HIS A 148 33.70 -26.83 -3.74
CA HIS A 148 34.81 -26.09 -4.32
C HIS A 148 35.94 -25.83 -3.31
N LEU A 149 35.61 -25.49 -2.06
CA LEU A 149 36.62 -25.34 -1.00
C LEU A 149 37.28 -26.67 -0.62
N GLN A 150 36.60 -27.82 -0.79
CA GLN A 150 37.24 -29.13 -0.63
C GLN A 150 38.35 -29.34 -1.67
N GLU A 151 38.15 -28.90 -2.92
CA GLU A 151 39.18 -28.91 -3.97
C GLU A 151 40.35 -27.99 -3.62
N GLU A 152 40.12 -26.88 -2.91
CA GLU A 152 41.16 -26.00 -2.35
C GLU A 152 41.85 -26.58 -1.08
N GLY A 153 41.48 -27.79 -0.66
CA GLY A 153 42.09 -28.50 0.47
C GLY A 153 41.49 -28.18 1.84
N TYR A 154 40.24 -27.69 1.91
CA TYR A 154 39.48 -27.60 3.16
C TYR A 154 38.77 -28.92 3.45
N GLY A 155 38.74 -29.34 4.72
CA GLY A 155 37.86 -30.41 5.17
C GLY A 155 36.44 -29.87 5.37
N VAL A 156 35.43 -30.54 4.83
CA VAL A 156 34.03 -30.18 5.06
C VAL A 156 33.31 -31.34 5.74
N THR A 157 32.65 -31.05 6.86
CA THR A 157 31.70 -31.97 7.50
C THR A 157 30.28 -31.56 7.12
N TYR A 158 29.57 -32.43 6.41
CA TYR A 158 28.16 -32.27 6.10
C TYR A 158 27.33 -32.99 7.17
N LEU A 159 26.77 -32.22 8.11
CA LEU A 159 25.97 -32.74 9.20
C LEU A 159 24.62 -33.30 8.69
N PRO A 160 24.25 -34.52 9.08
CA PRO A 160 22.91 -35.04 8.82
C PRO A 160 21.89 -34.29 9.67
N VAL A 161 20.63 -34.33 9.23
CA VAL A 161 19.48 -33.90 10.01
C VAL A 161 18.75 -35.13 10.55
N GLU A 162 18.01 -34.96 11.63
CA GLU A 162 17.12 -36.00 12.17
C GLU A 162 15.88 -36.17 11.28
N ASN A 163 15.02 -37.16 11.57
CA ASN A 163 13.78 -37.41 10.79
C ASN A 163 12.76 -36.25 10.80
N ASN A 164 12.95 -35.26 11.67
CA ASN A 164 12.17 -34.02 11.71
C ASN A 164 12.89 -32.85 11.04
N ASP A 165 13.97 -33.13 10.30
CA ASP A 165 14.85 -32.18 9.62
C ASP A 165 15.55 -31.14 10.53
N LEU A 166 15.47 -31.31 11.85
CA LEU A 166 16.21 -30.51 12.81
C LEU A 166 17.62 -31.09 12.99
N ILE A 167 18.56 -30.18 13.25
CA ILE A 167 19.92 -30.57 13.61
C ILE A 167 19.99 -31.16 15.01
N ASN A 168 20.78 -32.21 15.16
CA ASN A 168 21.19 -32.71 16.46
C ASN A 168 22.34 -31.88 17.02
N LEU A 169 22.09 -31.17 18.11
CA LEU A 169 23.07 -30.27 18.74
C LEU A 169 24.32 -30.99 19.26
N GLU A 170 24.20 -32.26 19.68
CA GLU A 170 25.36 -33.05 20.10
C GLU A 170 26.25 -33.40 18.92
N HIS A 171 25.66 -33.69 17.75
CA HIS A 171 26.42 -33.94 16.53
C HIS A 171 27.17 -32.68 16.09
N LEU A 172 26.53 -31.52 16.20
CA LEU A 172 27.19 -30.24 15.94
C LEU A 172 28.37 -30.02 16.90
N GLU A 173 28.17 -30.22 18.20
CA GLU A 173 29.23 -30.04 19.20
C GLU A 173 30.43 -30.97 18.96
N LYS A 174 30.18 -32.25 18.66
CA LYS A 174 31.21 -33.25 18.34
C LYS A 174 31.93 -32.97 17.02
N ALA A 175 31.25 -32.33 16.06
CA ALA A 175 31.83 -31.99 14.76
C ALA A 175 32.77 -30.79 14.84
N ILE A 176 32.61 -29.89 15.82
CA ILE A 176 33.51 -28.76 15.98
C ILE A 176 34.88 -29.24 16.48
N ARG A 177 35.93 -28.77 15.82
CA ARG A 177 37.33 -29.13 16.04
C ARG A 177 38.16 -27.85 16.24
N PRO A 178 39.36 -27.93 16.82
CA PRO A 178 40.24 -26.77 16.97
C PRO A 178 40.59 -26.05 15.65
N ASN A 179 40.60 -26.79 14.53
CA ASN A 179 40.85 -26.24 13.19
C ASN A 179 39.56 -25.83 12.44
N THR A 180 38.38 -25.85 13.07
CA THR A 180 37.13 -25.36 12.47
C THR A 180 37.17 -23.85 12.30
N ALA A 181 37.06 -23.40 11.06
CA ALA A 181 36.94 -22.01 10.67
C ALA A 181 35.51 -21.50 10.90
N LEU A 182 34.52 -22.22 10.36
CA LEU A 182 33.13 -21.76 10.36
C LEU A 182 32.11 -22.89 10.39
N VAL A 183 30.93 -22.54 10.89
CA VAL A 183 29.69 -23.32 10.81
C VAL A 183 28.70 -22.51 9.96
N SER A 184 28.18 -23.11 8.89
CA SER A 184 27.16 -22.53 8.01
C SER A 184 25.86 -23.31 8.11
N ILE A 185 24.83 -22.68 8.68
CA ILE A 185 23.51 -23.31 8.86
C ILE A 185 22.41 -22.34 8.42
N MET A 186 21.62 -22.76 7.44
CA MET A 186 20.45 -22.05 6.96
C MET A 186 19.36 -22.02 8.03
N MET A 187 18.69 -20.88 8.13
CA MET A 187 17.72 -20.67 9.19
C MET A 187 16.36 -21.30 8.89
N VAL A 188 15.89 -21.18 7.65
CA VAL A 188 14.63 -21.77 7.18
C VAL A 188 14.93 -22.49 5.88
N ASN A 189 14.63 -23.79 5.84
CA ASN A 189 14.85 -24.59 4.65
C ASN A 189 13.95 -24.12 3.49
N ASN A 190 14.49 -24.06 2.27
CA ASN A 190 13.76 -23.54 1.11
C ASN A 190 12.82 -24.55 0.45
N GLU A 191 12.88 -25.83 0.81
CA GLU A 191 12.07 -26.91 0.24
C GLU A 191 10.96 -27.33 1.21
N ILE A 192 11.32 -27.52 2.48
CA ILE A 192 10.42 -28.07 3.52
C ILE A 192 10.08 -27.08 4.64
N GLU A 193 10.66 -25.87 4.61
CA GLU A 193 10.35 -24.76 5.54
C GLU A 193 10.65 -25.02 7.03
N VAL A 194 11.42 -26.06 7.34
CA VAL A 194 11.87 -26.33 8.71
C VAL A 194 12.78 -25.22 9.21
N ILE A 195 12.49 -24.75 10.43
CA ILE A 195 13.16 -23.64 11.10
C ILE A 195 14.22 -24.21 12.06
N GLN A 196 15.48 -23.83 11.88
CA GLN A 196 16.57 -24.25 12.77
C GLN A 196 16.67 -23.36 14.01
N GLN A 197 17.08 -23.94 15.15
CA GLN A 197 17.14 -23.25 16.44
C GLN A 197 18.43 -22.42 16.59
N MET A 198 18.45 -21.24 15.96
CA MET A 198 19.65 -20.39 15.81
C MET A 198 20.31 -20.01 17.13
N GLU A 199 19.52 -19.67 18.14
CA GLU A 199 20.04 -19.22 19.44
C GLU A 199 20.82 -20.33 20.17
N GLU A 200 20.31 -21.56 20.12
CA GLU A 200 20.93 -22.72 20.76
C GLU A 200 22.22 -23.13 20.05
N MET A 201 22.20 -23.18 18.71
CA MET A 201 23.37 -23.47 17.89
C MET A 201 24.48 -22.44 18.11
N ARG A 202 24.13 -21.16 18.24
CA ARG A 202 25.13 -20.12 18.47
C ARG A 202 25.80 -20.29 19.84
N LYS A 203 25.04 -20.60 20.90
CA LYS A 203 25.59 -20.81 22.25
C LYS A 203 26.70 -21.87 22.25
N LEU A 204 26.58 -22.92 21.43
CA LEU A 204 27.62 -23.92 21.25
C LEU A 204 28.86 -23.36 20.51
N GLY A 205 28.65 -22.66 19.39
CA GLY A 205 29.75 -22.10 18.59
C GLY A 205 30.56 -21.02 19.32
N GLN A 206 29.95 -20.25 20.23
CA GLN A 206 30.64 -19.22 21.01
C GLN A 206 31.69 -19.80 21.96
N LYS A 207 31.39 -20.92 22.63
CA LYS A 207 32.33 -21.59 23.55
C LYS A 207 33.64 -21.98 22.87
N GLN A 208 33.61 -22.19 21.55
CA GLN A 208 34.71 -22.76 20.79
C GLN A 208 35.37 -21.76 19.81
N SER A 209 35.03 -20.46 19.89
CA SER A 209 35.60 -19.39 19.03
C SER A 209 35.52 -19.70 17.53
N VAL A 210 34.37 -20.22 17.09
CA VAL A 210 34.07 -20.52 15.68
C VAL A 210 33.10 -19.49 15.11
N PHE A 211 33.31 -19.12 13.84
CA PHE A 211 32.40 -18.22 13.14
C PHE A 211 31.10 -18.91 12.78
N PHE A 212 30.00 -18.20 12.96
CA PHE A 212 28.67 -18.72 12.69
C PHE A 212 27.98 -17.92 11.57
N LEU A 213 27.75 -18.58 10.44
CA LEU A 213 27.13 -18.00 9.24
C LEU A 213 25.73 -18.60 9.09
N THR A 214 24.77 -17.78 8.70
CA THR A 214 23.42 -18.26 8.41
C THR A 214 22.84 -17.74 7.11
N ASN A 215 22.25 -18.65 6.35
CA ASN A 215 21.42 -18.29 5.20
C ASN A 215 19.99 -18.02 5.68
N SER A 216 19.63 -16.73 5.73
CA SER A 216 18.30 -16.28 6.16
C SER A 216 17.35 -15.98 4.99
N ALA A 217 17.72 -16.32 3.76
CA ALA A 217 16.98 -15.89 2.56
C ALA A 217 15.48 -16.22 2.60
N GLN A 218 15.08 -17.35 3.17
CA GLN A 218 13.66 -17.72 3.30
C GLN A 218 13.00 -17.25 4.59
N ALA A 219 13.77 -16.85 5.59
CA ALA A 219 13.26 -16.47 6.90
C ALA A 219 12.86 -14.99 6.97
N GLN A 220 13.61 -14.14 6.26
CA GLN A 220 13.45 -12.69 6.26
C GLN A 220 12.02 -12.32 5.82
N GLY A 221 11.39 -11.39 6.56
CA GLY A 221 10.02 -10.96 6.27
C GLY A 221 8.92 -11.98 6.60
N LYS A 222 9.27 -13.18 7.09
CA LYS A 222 8.30 -14.25 7.41
C LYS A 222 8.29 -14.64 8.87
N ILE A 223 9.47 -14.66 9.49
CA ILE A 223 9.64 -14.84 10.93
C ILE A 223 10.36 -13.64 11.52
N SER A 224 10.17 -13.39 12.81
CA SER A 224 10.94 -12.37 13.53
C SER A 224 12.41 -12.77 13.60
N ILE A 225 13.28 -11.86 13.16
CA ILE A 225 14.73 -12.06 13.12
C ILE A 225 15.40 -11.02 13.99
N ASP A 226 16.31 -11.48 14.85
CA ASP A 226 17.15 -10.60 15.65
C ASP A 226 18.60 -11.10 15.60
N ALA A 227 19.36 -10.52 14.66
CA ALA A 227 20.77 -10.86 14.49
C ALA A 227 21.62 -10.54 15.74
N GLY A 228 21.22 -9.54 16.52
CA GLY A 228 21.88 -9.16 17.78
C GLY A 228 21.66 -10.20 18.87
N LYS A 229 20.40 -10.59 19.11
CA LYS A 229 20.03 -11.62 20.09
C LYS A 229 20.66 -12.96 19.76
N TRP A 230 20.67 -13.36 18.48
CA TRP A 230 21.27 -14.62 18.06
C TRP A 230 22.80 -14.55 17.95
N ASN A 231 23.40 -13.37 18.07
CA ASN A 231 24.85 -13.12 17.94
C ASN A 231 25.48 -13.83 16.73
N VAL A 232 24.79 -13.81 15.58
CA VAL A 232 25.30 -14.37 14.32
C VAL A 232 26.49 -13.54 13.82
N ASP A 233 27.49 -14.20 13.22
CA ASP A 233 28.66 -13.50 12.70
C ASP A 233 28.44 -13.04 11.25
N TRP A 234 27.71 -13.82 10.44
CA TRP A 234 27.27 -13.40 9.11
C TRP A 234 25.86 -13.90 8.82
N MET A 235 25.08 -13.10 8.10
CA MET A 235 23.73 -13.50 7.69
C MET A 235 23.42 -13.04 6.27
N SER A 236 23.01 -13.97 5.41
CA SER A 236 22.64 -13.70 4.02
C SER A 236 21.16 -13.40 3.87
N ILE A 237 20.84 -12.35 3.11
CA ILE A 237 19.52 -11.77 2.91
C ILE A 237 19.23 -11.70 1.41
N SER A 238 18.00 -12.01 1.00
CA SER A 238 17.61 -12.06 -0.42
C SER A 238 16.44 -11.13 -0.69
N GLY A 239 16.61 -10.16 -1.60
CA GLY A 239 15.53 -9.27 -2.04
C GLY A 239 14.32 -9.98 -2.65
N PRO A 240 14.49 -10.87 -3.65
CA PRO A 240 13.34 -11.49 -4.31
C PRO A 240 12.58 -12.51 -3.45
N LYS A 241 13.05 -12.82 -2.23
CA LYS A 241 12.34 -13.70 -1.28
C LYS A 241 11.48 -12.92 -0.26
N VAL A 242 11.51 -11.58 -0.36
CA VAL A 242 10.72 -10.63 0.43
C VAL A 242 9.96 -9.66 -0.47
N TYR A 243 9.57 -10.11 -1.67
CA TYR A 243 8.87 -9.28 -2.68
C TYR A 243 9.67 -8.05 -3.18
N GLY A 244 11.00 -8.05 -2.98
CA GLY A 244 11.90 -7.02 -3.49
C GLY A 244 12.38 -7.27 -4.92
N SER A 245 13.26 -6.40 -5.41
CA SER A 245 13.88 -6.54 -6.73
C SER A 245 14.68 -7.85 -6.85
N LYS A 246 14.72 -8.41 -8.06
CA LYS A 246 15.57 -9.58 -8.38
C LYS A 246 17.04 -9.16 -8.50
N ARG A 247 17.96 -10.13 -8.31
CA ARG A 247 19.42 -9.95 -8.44
C ARG A 247 20.06 -8.97 -7.44
N ILE A 248 19.40 -8.75 -6.31
CA ILE A 248 19.93 -7.98 -5.19
C ILE A 248 19.68 -8.72 -3.89
N GLY A 249 20.61 -8.56 -2.95
CA GLY A 249 20.49 -9.04 -1.59
C GLY A 249 21.37 -8.22 -0.68
N ALA A 250 21.52 -8.69 0.55
CA ALA A 250 22.41 -8.08 1.51
C ALA A 250 23.06 -9.14 2.39
N CYS A 251 24.18 -8.77 2.98
CA CYS A 251 24.87 -9.53 3.97
C CYS A 251 24.97 -8.68 5.25
N TYR A 252 24.54 -9.24 6.37
CA TYR A 252 24.81 -8.66 7.67
C TYR A 252 26.16 -9.15 8.19
N ILE A 253 26.98 -8.21 8.67
CA ILE A 253 28.26 -8.42 9.32
C ILE A 253 28.35 -7.46 10.53
N PRO A 254 28.53 -7.97 11.76
CA PRO A 254 28.77 -7.13 12.93
C PRO A 254 29.96 -6.19 12.70
N CYS A 255 29.84 -4.91 13.08
CA CYS A 255 30.91 -3.92 12.87
C CYS A 255 32.27 -4.36 13.45
N ARG A 256 32.28 -5.12 14.56
CA ARG A 256 33.49 -5.69 15.17
C ARG A 256 34.26 -6.64 14.24
N LEU A 257 33.58 -7.29 13.29
CA LEU A 257 34.19 -8.23 12.34
C LEU A 257 34.65 -7.55 11.06
N LYS A 258 34.04 -6.42 10.67
CA LYS A 258 34.40 -5.66 9.47
C LYS A 258 35.87 -5.20 9.45
N VAL A 259 36.44 -4.93 10.63
CA VAL A 259 37.84 -4.50 10.77
C VAL A 259 38.86 -5.58 10.37
N ARG A 260 38.45 -6.86 10.26
CA ARG A 260 39.34 -7.98 9.94
C ARG A 260 39.35 -8.33 8.45
N ILE A 261 38.63 -7.57 7.62
CA ILE A 261 38.30 -7.95 6.25
C ILE A 261 39.38 -7.53 5.27
N ASP A 262 39.96 -8.52 4.58
CA ASP A 262 40.78 -8.32 3.39
C ASP A 262 39.86 -8.31 2.14
N PRO A 263 39.85 -7.23 1.34
CA PRO A 263 38.99 -7.10 0.16
C PRO A 263 39.16 -8.24 -0.84
N HIS A 264 38.06 -8.94 -1.20
CA HIS A 264 38.10 -9.91 -2.29
C HIS A 264 38.23 -9.22 -3.68
N ILE A 265 37.87 -7.93 -3.77
CA ILE A 265 37.96 -7.12 -4.99
C ILE A 265 38.71 -5.81 -4.66
N SER A 266 39.94 -5.68 -5.15
CA SER A 266 40.86 -4.58 -4.80
C SER A 266 40.55 -3.21 -5.44
N HIS A 267 39.32 -2.95 -5.88
CA HIS A 267 38.96 -1.73 -6.62
C HIS A 267 37.96 -0.85 -5.84
N GLY A 268 37.97 0.47 -6.06
CA GLY A 268 36.84 1.38 -5.80
C GLY A 268 36.41 1.67 -4.34
N GLY A 269 36.61 0.74 -3.41
CA GLY A 269 36.35 0.92 -1.97
C GLY A 269 34.89 1.04 -1.56
N GLN A 270 33.94 0.74 -2.46
CA GLN A 270 32.51 0.70 -2.12
C GLN A 270 32.21 -0.45 -1.15
N GLU A 271 31.17 -0.30 -0.32
CA GLU A 271 30.68 -1.34 0.59
C GLU A 271 31.78 -1.97 1.46
N ASP A 272 32.61 -1.15 2.09
CA ASP A 272 33.76 -1.55 2.92
C ASP A 272 34.79 -2.43 2.18
N CYS A 273 34.94 -2.22 0.86
CA CYS A 273 35.81 -2.98 -0.03
C CYS A 273 35.44 -4.48 -0.15
N LEU A 274 34.24 -4.88 0.26
CA LEU A 274 33.79 -6.27 0.17
C LEU A 274 33.25 -6.56 -1.24
N PRO A 275 31.99 -6.21 -1.58
CA PRO A 275 31.57 -6.15 -2.96
C PRO A 275 31.88 -4.76 -3.52
N SER A 276 33.09 -4.61 -4.07
CA SER A 276 33.46 -3.39 -4.79
C SER A 276 32.66 -3.24 -6.08
N GLY A 277 32.27 -2.00 -6.41
CA GLY A 277 31.48 -1.66 -7.59
C GLY A 277 30.38 -0.65 -7.29
N THR A 278 29.91 0.03 -8.34
CA THR A 278 28.79 0.97 -8.21
C THR A 278 27.53 0.24 -7.76
N LEU A 279 26.91 0.72 -6.69
CA LEU A 279 25.63 0.19 -6.23
C LEU A 279 24.56 0.32 -7.32
N ALA A 280 23.87 -0.79 -7.61
CA ALA A 280 22.69 -0.80 -8.45
C ALA A 280 21.51 -0.18 -7.68
N HIS A 281 21.52 1.15 -7.58
CA HIS A 281 20.64 1.92 -6.70
C HIS A 281 19.15 1.62 -6.91
N SER A 282 18.70 1.38 -8.16
CA SER A 282 17.32 0.94 -8.41
C SER A 282 16.97 -0.38 -7.72
N LEU A 283 17.86 -1.38 -7.78
CA LEU A 283 17.62 -2.68 -7.14
C LEU A 283 17.67 -2.58 -5.62
N VAL A 284 18.63 -1.81 -5.09
CA VAL A 284 18.77 -1.57 -3.65
C VAL A 284 17.50 -0.92 -3.07
N ILE A 285 16.98 0.09 -3.77
CA ILE A 285 15.78 0.82 -3.32
C ILE A 285 14.54 -0.07 -3.35
N GLY A 286 14.33 -0.81 -4.44
CA GLY A 286 13.22 -1.76 -4.52
C GLY A 286 13.32 -2.88 -3.48
N PHE A 287 14.53 -3.34 -3.15
CA PHE A 287 14.73 -4.30 -2.08
C PHE A 287 14.41 -3.71 -0.70
N GLY A 288 14.94 -2.54 -0.36
CA GLY A 288 14.71 -1.98 0.98
C GLY A 288 13.28 -1.52 1.20
N GLU A 289 12.58 -1.01 0.18
CA GLU A 289 11.15 -0.70 0.30
C GLU A 289 10.31 -1.97 0.53
N ALA A 290 10.61 -3.05 -0.18
CA ALA A 290 9.97 -4.34 0.08
C ALA A 290 10.30 -4.86 1.50
N GLY A 291 11.54 -4.63 1.96
CA GLY A 291 11.96 -4.95 3.33
C GLY A 291 11.20 -4.16 4.39
N ARG A 292 10.91 -2.87 4.14
CA ARG A 292 10.08 -2.04 5.03
C ARG A 292 8.68 -2.64 5.18
N ILE A 293 8.04 -2.94 4.05
CA ILE A 293 6.70 -3.53 3.99
C ILE A 293 6.68 -4.88 4.71
N ALA A 294 7.64 -5.75 4.39
CA ALA A 294 7.74 -7.05 5.02
C ALA A 294 7.92 -6.95 6.54
N HIS A 295 8.71 -5.99 7.03
CA HIS A 295 8.86 -5.77 8.47
C HIS A 295 7.57 -5.27 9.14
N GLU A 296 6.83 -4.35 8.50
CA GLU A 296 5.56 -3.84 9.02
C GLU A 296 4.45 -4.90 9.04
N GLU A 297 4.46 -5.84 8.08
CA GLU A 297 3.43 -6.88 7.93
C GLU A 297 3.75 -8.19 8.67
N ILE A 298 4.95 -8.34 9.25
CA ILE A 298 5.33 -9.53 10.05
C ILE A 298 4.34 -9.75 11.22
N GLU A 299 3.96 -8.69 11.95
CA GLU A 299 3.04 -8.81 13.08
C GLU A 299 1.65 -9.31 12.64
N TYR A 300 1.17 -8.86 11.47
CA TYR A 300 -0.11 -9.30 10.92
C TYR A 300 -0.08 -10.79 10.51
N THR A 301 1.06 -11.24 9.98
CA THR A 301 1.26 -12.62 9.53
C THR A 301 1.46 -13.60 10.70
N CYS A 302 2.03 -13.13 11.82
CA CYS A 302 2.24 -13.95 13.02
C CYS A 302 1.05 -13.95 14.00
N THR A 303 0.15 -12.96 13.95
CA THR A 303 -1.03 -12.86 14.84
C THR A 303 -2.32 -13.41 14.23
N SER A 304 -2.36 -13.58 12.91
CA SER A 304 -3.35 -14.45 12.27
C SER A 304 -2.97 -15.91 12.57
N GLU A 305 -3.96 -16.76 12.87
CA GLU A 305 -3.72 -18.20 13.02
C GLU A 305 -2.81 -18.72 11.91
N PRO A 306 -1.93 -19.71 12.17
CA PRO A 306 -1.03 -20.22 11.16
C PRO A 306 -1.83 -20.48 9.89
N ILE A 307 -1.36 -19.97 8.76
CA ILE A 307 -1.95 -20.13 7.41
C ILE A 307 -2.23 -21.62 7.07
N PHE A 308 -1.71 -22.54 7.88
CA PHE A 308 -1.89 -23.98 7.88
C PHE A 308 -2.94 -24.57 8.88
N SER A 309 -3.90 -23.80 9.42
CA SER A 309 -5.12 -24.39 10.01
C SER A 309 -6.13 -24.89 8.97
N LEU A 310 -5.71 -24.99 7.70
CA LEU A 310 -6.32 -25.87 6.70
C LEU A 310 -6.04 -27.35 7.07
N ASN A 311 -6.73 -27.84 8.12
CA ASN A 311 -7.14 -29.25 8.17
C ASN A 311 -7.80 -29.62 6.82
N PRO A 312 -7.70 -30.87 6.33
CA PRO A 312 -7.82 -31.20 4.91
C PRO A 312 -9.22 -30.87 4.38
N ILE A 313 -9.41 -29.64 3.91
CA ILE A 313 -10.67 -29.18 3.33
C ILE A 313 -10.69 -29.65 1.88
N CYS A 314 -11.38 -30.78 1.73
CA CYS A 314 -11.93 -31.36 0.52
C CYS A 314 -12.44 -30.28 -0.45
N ALA A 315 -11.75 -30.15 -1.59
CA ALA A 315 -12.18 -29.86 -2.97
C ALA A 315 -13.49 -29.10 -3.31
N SER A 316 -14.14 -28.31 -2.44
CA SER A 316 -15.43 -27.69 -2.81
C SER A 316 -15.77 -26.31 -2.27
N THR A 317 -14.89 -25.58 -1.58
CA THR A 317 -15.29 -24.25 -1.06
C THR A 317 -14.13 -23.28 -0.86
N VAL A 318 -13.60 -22.65 -1.92
CA VAL A 318 -12.76 -21.44 -1.79
C VAL A 318 -12.98 -20.49 -2.96
N GLN A 319 -14.01 -19.65 -2.83
CA GLN A 319 -14.10 -18.36 -3.52
C GLN A 319 -14.49 -17.36 -2.43
N ASP A 320 -13.77 -16.24 -2.31
CA ASP A 320 -14.19 -14.96 -1.66
C ASP A 320 -13.44 -14.41 -0.43
N HIS A 321 -12.31 -14.94 0.06
CA HIS A 321 -11.73 -14.43 1.33
C HIS A 321 -10.41 -13.62 1.32
N TYR A 322 -9.84 -13.24 0.18
CA TYR A 322 -8.54 -12.52 0.18
C TYR A 322 -8.48 -11.30 -0.76
N ILE A 323 -9.28 -10.26 -0.49
CA ILE A 323 -9.01 -8.88 -1.00
C ILE A 323 -9.22 -7.77 0.05
N HIS A 324 -9.88 -8.00 1.20
CA HIS A 324 -10.53 -6.88 1.92
C HIS A 324 -9.97 -6.40 3.28
N LYS A 325 -8.78 -6.78 3.76
CA LYS A 325 -8.34 -6.39 5.13
C LYS A 325 -7.06 -5.55 5.32
N CYS A 326 -6.31 -5.19 4.28
CA CYS A 326 -5.02 -4.49 4.48
C CYS A 326 -5.03 -2.95 4.41
N TYR A 327 -6.18 -2.25 4.37
CA TYR A 327 -6.18 -0.79 4.11
C TYR A 327 -6.58 0.13 5.27
N HIS A 328 -6.74 -0.37 6.49
CA HIS A 328 -7.07 0.48 7.64
C HIS A 328 -6.14 0.26 8.83
N ASN A 329 -4.97 0.90 8.81
CA ASN A 329 -4.55 1.85 9.86
C ASN A 329 -3.06 2.19 9.73
N LYS A 330 -2.76 3.48 9.95
CA LYS A 330 -1.46 4.17 9.97
C LYS A 330 -0.97 4.69 8.61
N GLN A 331 -1.23 5.98 8.38
CA GLN A 331 -0.50 6.77 7.39
C GLN A 331 0.98 6.96 7.82
N PRO A 332 1.97 6.70 6.96
CA PRO A 332 3.34 7.17 7.17
C PRO A 332 3.52 8.62 6.72
N LYS A 333 4.23 9.41 7.52
CA LYS A 333 4.55 10.82 7.25
C LYS A 333 5.52 10.98 6.07
N GLN A 334 5.26 12.01 5.27
CA GLN A 334 5.82 12.31 3.94
C GLN A 334 7.34 12.51 3.89
N PHE A 335 7.96 11.97 2.84
CA PHE A 335 9.32 12.29 2.37
C PHE A 335 9.24 12.98 0.99
N THR A 336 8.74 14.22 0.94
CA THR A 336 8.67 15.02 -0.30
C THR A 336 8.86 16.51 -0.01
N ARG A 337 10.05 16.89 0.45
CA ARG A 337 10.45 18.31 0.56
C ARG A 337 11.93 18.52 0.24
N THR A 338 12.35 18.31 -1.02
CA THR A 338 13.69 18.77 -1.43
C THR A 338 13.89 19.18 -2.91
N LEU A 339 12.89 19.16 -3.80
CA LEU A 339 13.17 19.33 -5.25
C LEU A 339 12.51 20.54 -5.95
N GLN A 340 12.04 21.56 -5.23
CA GLN A 340 11.41 22.74 -5.86
C GLN A 340 12.30 24.00 -6.01
N THR A 341 13.58 23.92 -5.68
CA THR A 341 14.54 24.99 -5.99
C THR A 341 15.51 24.50 -7.04
N ILE A 342 15.68 25.30 -8.11
CA ILE A 342 16.51 25.09 -9.31
C ILE A 342 15.70 24.54 -10.51
N SER A 343 14.81 25.36 -11.05
CA SER A 343 14.50 25.43 -12.49
C SER A 343 13.48 26.55 -12.74
N ARG A 344 13.91 27.81 -12.57
CA ARG A 344 13.23 28.97 -13.16
C ARG A 344 14.15 29.47 -14.27
N GLY A 345 13.76 29.27 -15.53
CA GLY A 345 14.58 29.64 -16.67
C GLY A 345 13.82 29.62 -17.99
N LYS A 346 12.99 30.65 -18.18
CA LYS A 346 12.51 31.26 -19.44
C LYS A 346 11.64 30.44 -20.42
N ALA A 347 10.49 31.05 -20.69
CA ALA A 347 9.53 30.77 -21.74
C ALA A 347 10.08 31.03 -23.14
N ASP A 348 9.53 30.36 -24.16
CA ASP A 348 8.91 31.07 -25.27
C ASP A 348 7.96 30.21 -26.12
N THR A 349 6.96 30.91 -26.65
CA THR A 349 5.74 30.51 -27.35
C THR A 349 5.89 29.75 -28.68
N LYS A 350 4.91 28.88 -29.03
CA LYS A 350 4.05 29.06 -30.23
C LYS A 350 2.91 28.02 -30.33
N LYS A 351 1.70 28.56 -30.55
CA LYS A 351 0.47 27.89 -30.99
C LYS A 351 0.61 27.32 -32.40
N GLN A 352 -0.01 26.16 -32.67
CA GLN A 352 -0.71 25.95 -33.95
C GLN A 352 -1.86 24.94 -33.83
N LYS A 353 -3.00 25.35 -34.38
CA LYS A 353 -4.25 24.60 -34.57
C LYS A 353 -4.14 23.74 -35.83
N SER A 354 -4.81 22.58 -35.85
CA SER A 354 -5.41 22.05 -37.09
C SER A 354 -6.70 21.27 -36.79
N LYS A 355 -7.73 21.57 -37.58
CA LYS A 355 -9.04 20.92 -37.71
C LYS A 355 -9.02 20.07 -38.98
N ALA A 356 -9.67 18.90 -38.99
CA ALA A 356 -10.49 18.31 -40.08
C ALA A 356 -10.91 16.88 -39.63
N ASN A 357 -12.17 16.54 -39.34
CA ASN A 357 -13.34 16.25 -40.21
C ASN A 357 -13.16 15.10 -41.22
N THR A 358 -13.83 13.96 -40.97
CA THR A 358 -14.65 13.22 -41.96
C THR A 358 -15.61 12.21 -41.30
N LYS A 359 -16.85 12.19 -41.81
CA LYS A 359 -17.96 11.22 -41.66
C LYS A 359 -17.64 9.94 -42.48
N GLU A 360 -18.34 8.79 -42.51
CA GLU A 360 -19.72 8.36 -42.19
C GLU A 360 -19.77 6.79 -42.23
N ASP A 361 -20.62 6.20 -41.37
CA ASP A 361 -21.43 4.95 -41.46
C ASP A 361 -20.94 3.59 -42.01
N GLN A 362 -21.18 2.53 -41.19
CA GLN A 362 -22.08 1.41 -41.55
C GLN A 362 -22.51 0.55 -40.35
N LYS A 363 -23.82 0.25 -40.28
CA LYS A 363 -24.55 -0.50 -39.23
C LYS A 363 -24.48 -2.02 -39.45
N THR A 364 -24.44 -2.79 -38.35
CA THR A 364 -25.16 -4.08 -38.26
C THR A 364 -25.69 -4.32 -36.84
N ASP A 365 -26.97 -4.65 -36.76
CA ASP A 365 -27.78 -4.89 -35.56
C ASP A 365 -27.39 -6.17 -34.81
N LYS A 366 -27.03 -6.04 -33.53
CA LYS A 366 -27.14 -7.12 -32.53
C LYS A 366 -27.70 -6.55 -31.22
N LYS A 367 -28.88 -7.07 -30.86
CA LYS A 367 -29.67 -6.90 -29.62
C LYS A 367 -28.96 -6.17 -28.46
N ARG A 368 -29.34 -4.90 -28.25
CA ARG A 368 -28.98 -4.09 -27.07
C ARG A 368 -29.62 -4.64 -25.79
N ARG A 369 -28.82 -5.23 -24.91
CA ARG A 369 -29.00 -5.01 -23.46
C ARG A 369 -28.28 -3.71 -23.14
N ASN A 370 -29.05 -2.67 -22.79
CA ASN A 370 -28.52 -1.34 -22.49
C ASN A 370 -27.67 -1.38 -21.20
N LEU A 371 -26.36 -1.61 -21.32
CA LEU A 371 -25.39 -1.07 -20.38
C LEU A 371 -25.26 0.42 -20.73
N LYS A 372 -26.16 1.22 -20.13
CA LYS A 372 -26.14 2.68 -20.22
C LYS A 372 -24.94 3.16 -19.41
N TRP A 373 -24.25 4.18 -19.92
CA TRP A 373 -23.11 4.88 -19.28
C TRP A 373 -21.72 4.27 -19.53
N THR A 374 -21.22 4.41 -20.76
CA THR A 374 -19.81 4.18 -21.12
C THR A 374 -18.93 5.44 -21.00
N THR A 375 -19.47 6.55 -20.50
CA THR A 375 -18.75 7.83 -20.36
C THR A 375 -18.58 8.17 -18.88
N PRO A 376 -17.34 8.39 -18.39
CA PRO A 376 -17.11 8.88 -17.03
C PRO A 376 -17.83 10.20 -16.79
N TYR A 377 -18.51 10.34 -15.65
CA TYR A 377 -19.33 11.51 -15.33
C TYR A 377 -18.54 12.84 -15.33
N SER A 378 -17.23 12.80 -15.10
CA SER A 378 -16.28 13.92 -15.27
C SER A 378 -16.21 14.52 -16.68
N LYS A 379 -16.53 13.75 -17.73
CA LYS A 379 -16.45 14.24 -19.12
C LYS A 379 -17.76 14.85 -19.62
N ILE A 380 -18.83 14.78 -18.83
CA ILE A 380 -20.16 15.26 -19.19
C ILE A 380 -20.24 16.76 -18.88
N THR A 381 -20.58 17.60 -19.86
CA THR A 381 -20.79 19.03 -19.61
C THR A 381 -22.04 19.27 -18.77
N ILE A 382 -22.14 20.41 -18.08
CA ILE A 382 -23.33 20.79 -17.30
C ILE A 382 -24.62 20.67 -18.13
N ARG A 383 -24.60 21.15 -19.39
CA ARG A 383 -25.76 21.08 -20.28
C ARG A 383 -26.16 19.65 -20.65
N GLU A 384 -25.17 18.78 -20.88
CA GLU A 384 -25.43 17.36 -21.15
C GLU A 384 -26.00 16.68 -19.91
N ALA A 385 -25.48 16.99 -18.71
CA ALA A 385 -26.02 16.47 -17.46
C ALA A 385 -27.46 16.92 -17.23
N GLU A 386 -27.79 18.19 -17.47
CA GLU A 386 -29.17 18.70 -17.39
C GLU A 386 -30.12 17.96 -18.36
N ASN A 387 -29.68 17.72 -19.59
CA ASN A 387 -30.45 16.95 -20.57
C ASN A 387 -30.62 15.49 -20.16
N LEU A 388 -29.58 14.86 -19.58
CA LEU A 388 -29.60 13.47 -19.13
C LEU A 388 -30.48 13.27 -17.89
N LEU A 389 -30.48 14.25 -16.98
CA LEU A 389 -31.27 14.22 -15.76
C LEU A 389 -32.71 14.72 -15.98
N GLY A 390 -32.95 15.49 -17.04
CA GLY A 390 -34.25 16.10 -17.32
C GLY A 390 -34.60 17.24 -16.34
N ILE A 391 -33.60 17.80 -15.66
CA ILE A 391 -33.74 18.87 -14.67
C ILE A 391 -32.66 19.94 -14.88
N ARG A 392 -32.93 21.17 -14.44
CA ARG A 392 -31.86 22.16 -14.25
C ARG A 392 -31.12 21.87 -12.95
N LEU A 393 -29.79 21.91 -12.97
CA LEU A 393 -28.98 21.63 -11.77
C LEU A 393 -29.16 22.69 -10.66
N ALA A 394 -29.70 23.86 -11.00
CA ALA A 394 -30.04 24.93 -10.07
C ALA A 394 -31.42 24.70 -9.42
N LEU A 395 -31.54 23.69 -8.55
CA LEU A 395 -32.75 23.46 -7.77
C LEU A 395 -32.86 24.49 -6.62
N ARG A 396 -34.09 24.90 -6.29
CA ARG A 396 -34.37 25.71 -5.09
C ARG A 396 -34.36 24.82 -3.84
N GLY A 397 -33.79 25.33 -2.76
CA GLY A 397 -33.77 24.65 -1.46
C GLY A 397 -35.15 24.69 -0.78
N ILE A 398 -35.52 23.62 -0.10
CA ILE A 398 -36.66 23.56 0.82
C ILE A 398 -36.18 23.40 2.28
N PRO A 399 -36.95 23.81 3.30
CA PRO A 399 -36.59 23.56 4.69
C PRO A 399 -36.33 22.08 4.97
N VAL A 400 -35.27 21.77 5.73
CA VAL A 400 -34.86 20.39 6.04
C VAL A 400 -35.98 19.64 6.76
N LYS A 401 -36.67 20.28 7.71
CA LYS A 401 -37.82 19.71 8.42
C LYS A 401 -38.91 19.21 7.46
N GLN A 402 -39.21 19.95 6.40
CA GLN A 402 -40.17 19.55 5.37
C GLN A 402 -39.68 18.34 4.56
N MET A 403 -38.36 18.19 4.40
CA MET A 403 -37.78 17.06 3.67
C MET A 403 -37.74 15.76 4.48
N LEU A 404 -37.81 15.87 5.81
CA LEU A 404 -37.87 14.76 6.76
C LEU A 404 -39.32 14.43 7.19
N GLU A 405 -40.28 15.32 6.93
CA GLU A 405 -41.68 15.17 7.33
C GLU A 405 -42.30 13.86 6.80
N GLY A 406 -42.94 13.10 7.68
CA GLY A 406 -43.57 11.82 7.34
C GLY A 406 -42.61 10.65 7.10
N LYS A 407 -41.29 10.84 7.20
CA LYS A 407 -40.30 9.77 7.03
C LYS A 407 -39.91 9.16 8.36
N ARG A 408 -39.84 7.82 8.41
CA ARG A 408 -39.37 7.10 9.59
C ARG A 408 -37.84 6.99 9.57
N GLY A 409 -37.20 7.36 10.67
CA GLY A 409 -35.78 7.09 10.92
C GLY A 409 -35.57 5.68 11.46
N LEU A 410 -34.33 5.19 11.38
CA LEU A 410 -33.97 3.82 11.79
C LEU A 410 -33.68 3.73 13.30
N LEU A 411 -33.06 4.76 13.88
CA LEU A 411 -32.76 4.85 15.32
C LEU A 411 -33.90 5.52 16.10
N ARG A 412 -34.06 5.10 17.36
CA ARG A 412 -34.99 5.72 18.32
C ARG A 412 -34.49 7.10 18.76
N PRO A 413 -35.39 8.02 19.16
CA PRO A 413 -35.02 9.38 19.58
C PRO A 413 -33.91 9.44 20.65
N ASP A 414 -33.96 8.57 21.65
CA ASP A 414 -32.95 8.54 22.73
C ASP A 414 -31.55 8.20 22.21
N THR A 415 -31.46 7.27 21.25
CA THR A 415 -30.21 6.87 20.61
C THR A 415 -29.69 7.93 19.66
N ILE A 416 -30.58 8.69 19.02
CA ILE A 416 -30.20 9.84 18.19
C ILE A 416 -29.57 10.92 19.08
N LEU A 417 -30.12 11.15 20.27
CA LEU A 417 -29.55 12.12 21.22
C LEU A 417 -28.15 11.71 21.67
N GLU A 418 -27.93 10.41 21.91
CA GLU A 418 -26.60 9.84 22.17
C GLU A 418 -25.63 10.12 21.01
N ALA A 419 -26.05 9.87 19.77
CA ALA A 419 -25.24 10.15 18.58
C ALA A 419 -24.90 11.64 18.43
N LYS A 420 -25.87 12.52 18.66
CA LYS A 420 -25.67 13.97 18.61
C LYS A 420 -24.58 14.41 19.60
N ARG A 421 -24.58 13.87 20.83
CA ARG A 421 -23.57 14.20 21.86
C ARG A 421 -22.17 13.72 21.48
N GLU A 422 -22.06 12.52 20.93
CA GLU A 422 -20.74 12.00 20.51
C GLU A 422 -20.16 12.76 19.33
N VAL A 423 -21.00 13.15 18.36
CA VAL A 423 -20.58 14.03 17.25
C VAL A 423 -20.15 15.41 17.79
N TYR A 424 -20.94 16.02 18.67
CA TYR A 424 -20.61 17.31 19.29
C TYR A 424 -19.25 17.28 19.98
N LYS A 425 -19.02 16.30 20.87
CA LYS A 425 -17.72 16.14 21.57
C LYS A 425 -16.56 15.93 20.60
N GLY A 426 -16.79 15.16 19.53
CA GLY A 426 -15.79 14.93 18.48
C GLY A 426 -15.40 16.22 17.77
N LEU A 427 -16.39 17.04 17.41
CA LEU A 427 -16.19 18.34 16.77
C LEU A 427 -15.49 19.33 17.70
N VAL A 428 -15.91 19.44 18.97
CA VAL A 428 -15.26 20.33 19.96
C VAL A 428 -13.80 19.94 20.17
N ARG A 429 -13.50 18.65 20.38
CA ARG A 429 -12.11 18.17 20.51
C ARG A 429 -11.25 18.45 19.28
N TYR A 430 -11.87 18.37 18.10
CA TYR A 430 -11.20 18.67 16.85
C TYR A 430 -10.87 20.16 16.74
N LEU A 431 -11.81 21.05 17.11
CA LEU A 431 -11.58 22.49 17.17
C LEU A 431 -10.52 22.86 18.22
N ASP A 432 -10.59 22.29 19.42
CA ASP A 432 -9.63 22.49 20.53
C ASP A 432 -8.19 22.12 20.14
N ALA A 433 -8.02 21.11 19.27
CA ALA A 433 -6.73 20.69 18.76
C ALA A 433 -6.14 21.64 17.69
N GLY A 434 -6.77 22.79 17.45
CA GLY A 434 -6.42 23.73 16.38
C GLY A 434 -6.96 23.30 15.01
N GLY A 435 -7.98 22.45 15.00
CA GLY A 435 -8.64 21.96 13.79
C GLY A 435 -9.64 22.98 13.23
N TYR A 436 -9.82 22.91 11.91
CA TYR A 436 -10.56 23.81 11.03
C TYR A 436 -9.95 25.22 10.81
N PRO A 437 -9.46 25.53 9.59
CA PRO A 437 -9.02 26.88 9.25
C PRO A 437 -10.22 27.84 9.16
N THR A 438 -10.02 29.10 9.58
CA THR A 438 -11.00 30.19 9.37
C THR A 438 -10.89 30.73 7.94
N GLU A 439 -11.93 31.37 7.38
CA GLU A 439 -11.88 31.96 6.02
C GLU A 439 -10.74 32.99 5.83
N SER A 440 -10.19 33.52 6.93
CA SER A 440 -9.03 34.41 6.96
C SER A 440 -7.67 33.71 6.82
N ASP A 441 -7.62 32.38 6.96
CA ASP A 441 -6.40 31.59 6.87
C ASP A 441 -6.01 31.33 5.40
N PRO A 442 -4.78 31.66 4.95
CA PRO A 442 -4.32 31.36 3.60
C PRO A 442 -4.37 29.86 3.23
N ASP A 443 -4.35 28.96 4.23
CA ASP A 443 -4.45 27.50 4.06
C ASP A 443 -5.90 26.96 4.09
N PHE A 444 -6.91 27.83 4.25
CA PHE A 444 -8.34 27.49 4.18
C PHE A 444 -8.71 26.70 2.91
N LYS A 445 -7.93 26.85 1.83
CA LYS A 445 -8.19 26.21 0.54
C LYS A 445 -7.79 24.73 0.47
N GLU A 446 -7.06 24.18 1.44
CA GLU A 446 -6.61 22.77 1.42
C GLU A 446 -6.67 22.03 2.77
N ALA A 447 -6.70 22.72 3.92
CA ALA A 447 -6.59 22.05 5.20
C ALA A 447 -7.95 21.58 5.76
N ASN A 448 -8.07 20.27 5.96
CA ASN A 448 -8.93 19.61 6.95
C ASN A 448 -10.46 19.57 6.73
N ILE A 449 -10.98 19.90 5.54
CA ILE A 449 -12.40 19.70 5.19
C ILE A 449 -12.81 18.22 5.37
N ASN A 450 -11.96 17.29 4.89
CA ASN A 450 -12.15 15.84 5.04
C ASN A 450 -12.25 15.40 6.51
N ASP A 451 -11.58 16.10 7.43
CA ASP A 451 -11.52 15.69 8.82
C ASP A 451 -12.83 16.02 9.53
N ILE A 452 -13.42 17.20 9.31
CA ILE A 452 -14.76 17.53 9.83
C ILE A 452 -15.80 16.52 9.35
N VAL A 453 -15.75 16.19 8.06
CA VAL A 453 -16.66 15.22 7.44
C VAL A 453 -16.50 13.85 8.14
N ALA A 454 -15.27 13.43 8.42
CA ALA A 454 -15.00 12.19 9.15
C ALA A 454 -15.46 12.22 10.62
N PHE A 455 -15.17 13.30 11.36
CA PHE A 455 -15.62 13.47 12.75
C PHE A 455 -17.14 13.54 12.88
N THR A 456 -17.85 13.93 11.81
CA THR A 456 -19.30 13.93 11.77
C THR A 456 -19.87 12.55 11.42
N ILE A 457 -19.35 11.90 10.39
CA ILE A 457 -19.94 10.65 9.86
C ILE A 457 -19.55 9.41 10.68
N TYR A 458 -18.30 9.30 11.13
CA TYR A 458 -17.82 8.06 11.77
C TYR A 458 -18.53 7.72 13.07
N PRO A 459 -18.78 8.65 14.01
CA PRO A 459 -19.55 8.34 15.21
C PRO A 459 -20.95 7.84 14.89
N MET A 460 -21.60 8.43 13.87
CA MET A 460 -22.90 7.98 13.41
C MET A 460 -22.81 6.55 12.87
N LEU A 461 -21.94 6.27 11.90
CA LEU A 461 -21.82 4.94 11.28
C LEU A 461 -21.50 3.85 12.30
N ALA A 462 -20.62 4.13 13.26
CA ALA A 462 -20.30 3.21 14.34
C ALA A 462 -21.52 2.89 15.20
N LEU A 463 -22.29 3.92 15.58
CA LEU A 463 -23.51 3.76 16.36
C LEU A 463 -24.60 3.01 15.58
N PHE A 464 -24.78 3.31 14.30
CA PHE A 464 -25.69 2.56 13.41
C PHE A 464 -25.32 1.07 13.37
N LYS A 465 -24.05 0.76 13.08
CA LYS A 465 -23.55 -0.62 13.02
C LYS A 465 -23.79 -1.38 14.33
N HIS A 466 -23.55 -0.72 15.46
CA HIS A 466 -23.72 -1.36 16.77
C HIS A 466 -25.19 -1.56 17.14
N LYS A 467 -26.09 -0.64 16.78
CA LYS A 467 -27.50 -0.69 17.22
C LYS A 467 -28.39 -1.49 16.27
N THR A 468 -28.08 -1.56 14.98
CA THR A 468 -28.90 -2.27 13.98
C THR A 468 -28.31 -3.61 13.55
N MET A 469 -27.09 -3.96 14.01
CA MET A 469 -26.33 -5.16 13.62
C MET A 469 -26.12 -5.30 12.10
N GLN A 470 -26.28 -4.22 11.33
CA GLN A 470 -26.09 -4.22 9.89
C GLN A 470 -24.62 -3.98 9.52
N ASN A 471 -24.13 -4.76 8.56
CA ASN A 471 -22.83 -4.52 7.94
C ASN A 471 -22.91 -3.36 6.95
N LEU A 472 -22.91 -2.13 7.47
CA LEU A 472 -22.74 -0.92 6.67
C LEU A 472 -21.27 -0.79 6.24
N HIS A 473 -21.04 -0.52 4.96
CA HIS A 473 -19.73 -0.29 4.38
C HIS A 473 -19.63 1.16 3.89
N LEU A 474 -18.60 1.87 4.34
CA LEU A 474 -18.21 3.16 3.79
C LEU A 474 -17.12 2.90 2.73
N SER A 475 -17.38 3.31 1.50
CA SER A 475 -16.43 3.22 0.39
C SER A 475 -16.16 4.60 -0.17
N ARG A 476 -14.88 4.96 -0.35
CA ARG A 476 -14.44 6.26 -0.85
C ARG A 476 -14.04 6.18 -2.32
N GLU A 477 -14.53 7.12 -3.10
CA GLU A 477 -14.15 7.37 -4.50
C GLU A 477 -13.69 8.83 -4.61
N LYS A 478 -12.49 9.07 -5.17
CA LYS A 478 -11.95 10.43 -5.34
C LYS A 478 -11.85 10.75 -6.83
N GLU A 479 -12.49 11.82 -7.27
CA GLU A 479 -12.48 12.24 -8.68
C GLU A 479 -11.81 13.61 -8.83
N ILE A 480 -10.78 13.69 -9.67
CA ILE A 480 -10.08 14.94 -9.99
C ILE A 480 -10.84 15.65 -11.11
N ILE A 481 -11.35 16.85 -10.82
CA ILE A 481 -12.16 17.68 -11.71
C ILE A 481 -11.28 18.55 -12.61
N SER A 482 -10.23 19.17 -12.07
CA SER A 482 -9.35 20.03 -12.85
C SER A 482 -7.95 20.10 -12.22
N LYS A 483 -6.94 20.43 -13.02
CA LYS A 483 -5.60 20.77 -12.54
C LYS A 483 -5.27 22.19 -12.98
N ASP A 484 -5.12 23.12 -12.02
CA ASP A 484 -4.68 24.47 -12.37
C ASP A 484 -3.18 24.46 -12.65
N SER A 485 -2.83 24.74 -13.91
CA SER A 485 -1.45 24.78 -14.39
C SER A 485 -0.74 26.10 -14.05
N SER A 486 -1.46 27.10 -13.53
CA SER A 486 -0.94 28.46 -13.31
C SER A 486 -0.70 28.83 -11.84
N THR A 487 -1.32 28.13 -10.89
CA THR A 487 -1.19 28.41 -9.44
C THR A 487 -0.68 27.21 -8.65
N SER A 488 0.57 26.80 -8.92
CA SER A 488 1.32 25.81 -8.11
C SER A 488 0.79 24.36 -8.07
N GLY A 489 -0.07 23.94 -9.00
CA GLY A 489 -0.45 22.53 -9.16
C GLY A 489 -1.53 22.04 -8.19
N MET A 490 -2.34 22.95 -7.64
CA MET A 490 -3.54 22.55 -6.90
C MET A 490 -4.51 21.81 -7.82
N GLU A 491 -4.86 20.57 -7.44
CA GLU A 491 -5.88 19.77 -8.09
C GLU A 491 -7.25 20.13 -7.48
N GLU A 492 -8.20 20.54 -8.31
CA GLU A 492 -9.60 20.56 -7.91
C GLU A 492 -10.11 19.13 -7.96
N PHE A 493 -10.57 18.61 -6.83
CA PHE A 493 -11.12 17.27 -6.72
C PHE A 493 -12.43 17.30 -5.94
N VAL A 494 -13.25 16.29 -6.20
CA VAL A 494 -14.45 15.97 -5.44
C VAL A 494 -14.25 14.59 -4.82
N VAL A 495 -14.58 14.47 -3.54
CA VAL A 495 -14.58 13.17 -2.84
C VAL A 495 -16.03 12.70 -2.77
N MET A 496 -16.25 11.46 -3.18
CA MET A 496 -17.55 10.78 -3.17
C MET A 496 -17.47 9.58 -2.24
N ASP A 497 -18.09 9.71 -1.07
CA ASP A 497 -18.20 8.62 -0.10
C ASP A 497 -19.59 7.96 -0.24
N TYR A 498 -19.61 6.64 -0.43
CA TYR A 498 -20.85 5.86 -0.47
C TYR A 498 -21.00 5.06 0.81
N ILE A 499 -22.18 5.12 1.41
CA ILE A 499 -22.61 4.20 2.47
C ILE A 499 -23.51 3.15 1.83
N SER A 500 -23.06 1.90 1.86
CA SER A 500 -23.73 0.75 1.25
C SER A 500 -24.01 -0.37 2.25
N HIS A 501 -25.01 -1.18 1.94
CA HIS A 501 -25.29 -2.44 2.62
C HIS A 501 -25.60 -3.50 1.56
N ASN A 502 -24.86 -4.61 1.58
CA ASN A 502 -24.88 -5.63 0.51
C ASN A 502 -24.60 -5.01 -0.87
N LYS A 503 -25.51 -5.20 -1.84
CA LYS A 503 -25.40 -4.63 -3.20
C LYS A 503 -26.07 -3.26 -3.36
N MET A 504 -26.70 -2.75 -2.29
CA MET A 504 -27.51 -1.51 -2.33
C MET A 504 -26.70 -0.32 -1.82
N LYS A 505 -26.77 0.80 -2.53
CA LYS A 505 -26.12 2.06 -2.14
C LYS A 505 -27.17 3.02 -1.55
N TYR A 506 -27.02 3.42 -0.29
CA TYR A 506 -28.05 4.13 0.47
C TYR A 506 -27.80 5.64 0.51
N VAL A 507 -26.57 6.02 0.83
CA VAL A 507 -26.17 7.42 1.01
C VAL A 507 -24.94 7.72 0.18
N LEU A 508 -24.99 8.82 -0.56
CA LEU A 508 -23.84 9.42 -1.22
C LEU A 508 -23.46 10.70 -0.49
N ILE A 509 -22.17 10.90 -0.21
CA ILE A 509 -21.65 12.17 0.32
C ILE A 509 -20.64 12.68 -0.69
N VAL A 510 -20.80 13.93 -1.11
CA VAL A 510 -19.96 14.61 -2.08
C VAL A 510 -19.33 15.81 -1.41
N GLU A 511 -18.04 15.71 -1.13
CA GLU A 511 -17.22 16.78 -0.57
C GLU A 511 -16.55 17.56 -1.70
N ALA A 512 -16.63 18.88 -1.64
CA ALA A 512 -16.08 19.75 -2.67
C ALA A 512 -15.59 21.09 -2.13
N LYS A 513 -14.61 21.68 -2.83
CA LYS A 513 -14.23 23.08 -2.63
C LYS A 513 -15.33 24.03 -3.15
N LYS A 514 -15.42 25.23 -2.58
CA LYS A 514 -16.39 26.28 -2.97
C LYS A 514 -16.36 26.61 -4.47
N VAL A 515 -15.16 26.63 -5.06
CA VAL A 515 -14.94 26.88 -6.50
C VAL A 515 -15.46 25.75 -7.40
N SER A 516 -15.54 24.53 -6.88
CA SER A 516 -15.95 23.32 -7.61
C SER A 516 -17.38 22.87 -7.26
N LEU A 517 -18.12 23.65 -6.47
CA LEU A 517 -19.44 23.28 -5.95
C LEU A 517 -20.46 22.97 -7.06
N GLY A 518 -20.41 23.69 -8.19
CA GLY A 518 -21.29 23.44 -9.33
C GLY A 518 -21.04 22.07 -9.98
N GLU A 519 -19.77 21.71 -10.09
CA GLU A 519 -19.34 20.43 -10.63
C GLU A 519 -19.63 19.28 -9.65
N ALA A 520 -19.36 19.48 -8.36
CA ALA A 520 -19.71 18.54 -7.30
C ALA A 520 -21.21 18.22 -7.26
N ARG A 521 -22.04 19.24 -7.41
CA ARG A 521 -23.49 19.05 -7.54
C ARG A 521 -23.81 18.19 -8.75
N LYS A 522 -23.26 18.53 -9.92
CA LYS A 522 -23.46 17.73 -11.15
C LYS A 522 -23.13 16.25 -10.92
N GLN A 523 -21.97 15.96 -10.33
CA GLN A 523 -21.55 14.59 -10.01
C GLN A 523 -22.51 13.91 -9.03
N CYS A 524 -22.92 14.63 -7.96
CA CYS A 524 -23.91 14.13 -7.00
C CYS A 524 -25.23 13.73 -7.69
N PHE A 525 -25.80 14.58 -8.55
CA PHE A 525 -27.06 14.28 -9.23
C PHE A 525 -26.96 13.09 -10.19
N LEU A 526 -25.87 13.00 -10.95
CA LEU A 526 -25.63 11.89 -11.89
C LEU A 526 -25.45 10.55 -11.14
N ALA A 527 -24.61 10.53 -10.12
CA ALA A 527 -24.38 9.35 -9.31
C ALA A 527 -25.62 8.90 -8.52
N MET A 528 -26.42 9.85 -8.00
CA MET A 528 -27.69 9.50 -7.36
C MET A 528 -28.69 8.86 -8.33
N LYS A 529 -28.76 9.34 -9.57
CA LYS A 529 -29.63 8.70 -10.58
C LYS A 529 -29.18 7.26 -10.87
N ASP A 530 -27.88 7.06 -11.00
CA ASP A 530 -27.29 5.73 -11.22
C ASP A 530 -27.52 4.79 -10.03
N MET A 531 -27.34 5.31 -8.79
CA MET A 531 -27.67 4.59 -7.57
C MET A 531 -29.14 4.13 -7.56
N TRP A 532 -30.07 5.01 -7.95
CA TRP A 532 -31.49 4.69 -8.00
C TRP A 532 -31.83 3.64 -9.07
N ASP A 533 -31.21 3.75 -10.25
CA ASP A 533 -31.35 2.76 -11.33
C ASP A 533 -30.79 1.38 -10.89
N CYS A 534 -29.63 1.35 -10.23
CA CYS A 534 -29.00 0.13 -9.68
C CYS A 534 -29.81 -0.50 -8.54
N ASN A 535 -30.40 0.33 -7.68
CA ASN A 535 -31.25 -0.11 -6.57
C ASN A 535 -32.64 -0.60 -7.06
N GLY A 536 -32.97 -0.44 -8.35
CA GLY A 536 -34.25 -0.87 -8.93
C GLY A 536 -35.45 0.00 -8.51
N GLY A 537 -35.20 1.24 -8.08
CA GLY A 537 -36.19 2.20 -7.57
C GLY A 537 -36.03 2.54 -6.09
N GLY A 538 -37.07 3.14 -5.49
CA GLY A 538 -37.07 3.59 -4.10
C GLY A 538 -36.67 5.07 -3.94
N THR A 539 -36.21 5.46 -2.76
CA THR A 539 -35.63 6.80 -2.53
C THR A 539 -34.15 6.66 -2.25
N VAL A 540 -33.30 7.46 -2.90
CA VAL A 540 -31.87 7.56 -2.59
C VAL A 540 -31.53 8.95 -2.09
N TYR A 541 -30.50 9.03 -1.25
CA TYR A 541 -30.10 10.28 -0.59
C TYR A 541 -28.65 10.62 -0.88
N GLY A 542 -28.42 11.90 -1.12
CA GLY A 542 -27.11 12.49 -1.34
C GLY A 542 -26.87 13.67 -0.40
N PHE A 543 -25.63 13.89 -0.02
CA PHE A 543 -25.20 15.05 0.77
C PHE A 543 -24.09 15.76 0.01
N VAL A 544 -24.21 17.07 -0.19
CA VAL A 544 -23.15 17.89 -0.78
C VAL A 544 -22.60 18.79 0.32
N THR A 545 -21.30 18.72 0.57
CA THR A 545 -20.64 19.44 1.66
C THR A 545 -19.39 20.21 1.23
N MET A 546 -19.12 21.31 1.94
CA MET A 546 -17.87 22.08 1.87
C MET A 546 -17.13 22.07 3.23
N GLY A 547 -17.43 21.08 4.09
CA GLY A 547 -16.87 20.96 5.44
C GLY A 547 -17.93 21.24 6.50
N ASP A 548 -18.06 22.50 6.90
CA ASP A 548 -19.04 22.99 7.87
C ASP A 548 -20.46 23.11 7.29
N SER A 549 -20.56 23.30 5.97
CA SER A 549 -21.80 23.58 5.25
C SER A 549 -22.30 22.37 4.47
N TRP A 550 -23.51 21.90 4.77
CA TRP A 550 -24.12 20.72 4.16
C TRP A 550 -25.44 21.04 3.45
N ARG A 551 -25.73 20.29 2.39
CA ARG A 551 -27.07 20.21 1.79
C ARG A 551 -27.42 18.77 1.51
N MET A 552 -28.66 18.40 1.79
CA MET A 552 -29.17 17.07 1.49
C MET A 552 -30.00 17.12 0.21
N VAL A 553 -29.84 16.10 -0.62
CA VAL A 553 -30.53 15.87 -1.88
C VAL A 553 -31.25 14.53 -1.75
N SER A 554 -32.51 14.47 -2.19
CA SER A 554 -33.24 13.20 -2.29
C SER A 554 -33.72 12.97 -3.70
N PHE A 555 -33.73 11.72 -4.14
CA PHE A 555 -34.23 11.32 -5.45
C PHE A 555 -35.15 10.10 -5.34
N ASP A 556 -36.41 10.30 -5.67
CA ASP A 556 -37.51 9.31 -5.66
C ASP A 556 -38.13 9.13 -7.08
N GLY A 557 -37.39 9.55 -8.11
CA GLY A 557 -37.91 9.84 -9.46
C GLY A 557 -37.94 11.35 -9.75
N THR A 558 -37.96 12.19 -8.70
CA THR A 558 -37.77 13.64 -8.79
C THR A 558 -36.71 14.10 -7.80
N PHE A 559 -35.87 15.04 -8.22
CA PHE A 559 -34.86 15.61 -7.33
C PHE A 559 -35.44 16.70 -6.43
N LYS A 560 -35.16 16.61 -5.13
CA LYS A 560 -35.43 17.66 -4.13
C LYS A 560 -34.13 17.97 -3.39
N MET A 561 -33.90 19.23 -3.04
CA MET A 561 -32.70 19.68 -2.33
C MET A 561 -33.09 20.54 -1.12
N SER A 562 -32.40 20.35 0.00
CA SER A 562 -32.62 21.15 1.20
C SER A 562 -31.98 22.54 1.12
N ASN A 563 -32.39 23.41 2.04
CA ASN A 563 -31.62 24.58 2.43
C ASN A 563 -30.25 24.17 3.02
N LYS A 564 -29.34 25.13 3.10
CA LYS A 564 -28.01 24.96 3.72
C LYS A 564 -28.20 24.62 5.21
N MET A 565 -27.44 23.63 5.68
CA MET A 565 -27.30 23.25 7.08
C MET A 565 -25.87 23.57 7.49
N GLU A 566 -25.69 24.35 8.54
CA GLU A 566 -24.36 24.60 9.11
C GLU A 566 -24.11 23.60 10.23
N LEU A 567 -22.86 23.20 10.40
CA LEU A 567 -22.41 22.31 11.49
C LEU A 567 -21.63 23.02 12.58
N LEU A 568 -21.03 24.16 12.27
CA LEU A 568 -20.19 24.93 13.18
C LEU A 568 -20.72 26.35 13.31
N PHE A 569 -20.51 26.96 14.47
CA PHE A 569 -20.75 28.38 14.74
C PHE A 569 -19.78 28.91 15.79
N ASP A 570 -19.62 30.23 15.84
CA ASP A 570 -18.76 30.88 16.83
C ASP A 570 -19.26 30.58 18.25
N SER A 571 -18.37 30.24 19.19
CA SER A 571 -18.67 29.81 20.58
C SER A 571 -19.30 28.41 20.77
N MET A 572 -19.29 27.58 19.71
CA MET A 572 -19.77 26.19 19.78
C MET A 572 -19.11 25.36 20.90
N ASP A 573 -17.88 25.65 21.32
CA ASP A 573 -17.18 24.98 22.42
C ASP A 573 -17.87 25.15 23.79
N THR A 574 -18.65 26.21 23.95
CA THR A 574 -19.32 26.56 25.21
C THR A 574 -20.84 26.46 25.16
N ASP A 575 -21.45 26.25 23.98
CA ASP A 575 -22.90 26.22 23.77
C ASP A 575 -23.38 24.89 23.15
N GLU A 576 -23.38 23.83 23.97
CA GLU A 576 -23.89 22.50 23.56
C GLU A 576 -25.40 22.54 23.28
N GLU A 577 -26.18 23.30 24.07
CA GLU A 577 -27.64 23.37 23.93
C GLU A 577 -28.06 24.03 22.62
N GLY A 578 -27.40 25.14 22.23
CA GLY A 578 -27.62 25.80 20.95
C GLY A 578 -27.25 24.91 19.76
N TRP A 579 -26.13 24.17 19.85
CA TRP A 579 -25.75 23.22 18.81
C TRP A 579 -26.78 22.09 18.66
N MET A 580 -27.27 21.56 19.79
CA MET A 580 -28.28 20.51 19.82
C MET A 580 -29.62 20.95 19.20
N ALA A 581 -30.00 22.22 19.37
CA ALA A 581 -31.25 22.75 18.84
C ALA A 581 -31.20 23.00 17.33
N ASP A 582 -30.15 23.69 16.85
CA ASP A 582 -30.17 24.30 15.51
C ASP A 582 -29.16 23.69 14.52
N TYR A 583 -28.10 23.03 14.99
CA TYR A 583 -26.99 22.54 14.15
C TYR A 583 -26.93 21.00 14.07
N SER A 584 -27.59 20.30 14.99
CA SER A 584 -27.61 18.82 15.04
C SER A 584 -28.54 18.15 14.03
N ILE A 585 -29.28 18.93 13.22
CA ILE A 585 -30.30 18.42 12.28
C ILE A 585 -29.71 17.47 11.23
N LEU A 586 -28.41 17.60 10.90
CA LEU A 586 -27.73 16.69 9.98
C LEU A 586 -27.78 15.24 10.46
N ILE A 587 -27.71 15.01 11.79
CA ILE A 587 -27.74 13.66 12.36
C ILE A 587 -29.11 13.00 12.10
N GLU A 588 -30.19 13.76 12.18
CA GLU A 588 -31.54 13.28 11.85
C GLU A 588 -31.68 13.00 10.35
N CYS A 589 -31.08 13.82 9.50
CA CYS A 589 -31.03 13.58 8.06
C CYS A 589 -30.37 12.25 7.71
N PHE A 590 -29.22 11.95 8.33
CA PHE A 590 -28.53 10.67 8.13
C PHE A 590 -29.38 9.49 8.63
N ASN A 591 -30.09 9.64 9.75
CA ASN A 591 -30.97 8.61 10.26
C ASN A 591 -32.13 8.26 9.33
N VAL A 592 -32.69 9.26 8.65
CA VAL A 592 -33.73 9.05 7.63
C VAL A 592 -33.15 8.52 6.32
N ALA A 593 -31.94 8.94 5.96
CA ALA A 593 -31.29 8.51 4.74
C ALA A 593 -30.91 7.02 4.78
N LEU A 594 -30.42 6.56 5.93
CA LEU A 594 -30.05 5.15 6.15
C LEU A 594 -31.26 4.23 6.31
N SER A 595 -32.43 4.74 6.70
CA SER A 595 -33.66 3.93 6.84
C SER A 595 -34.38 3.67 5.51
N ASN A 596 -34.35 4.63 4.59
CA ASN A 596 -35.22 4.64 3.39
C ASN A 596 -34.46 4.47 2.06
N GLY A 597 -33.16 4.15 2.09
CA GLY A 597 -32.26 4.21 0.93
C GLY A 597 -32.33 3.06 -0.10
N GLY A 598 -33.52 2.49 -0.37
CA GLY A 598 -33.69 1.37 -1.30
C GLY A 598 -35.15 0.95 -1.52
N LYS A 599 -35.41 0.05 -2.49
CA LYS A 599 -36.75 -0.44 -2.84
C LYS A 599 -37.38 -1.32 -1.76
N ASP A 600 -36.55 -2.09 -1.06
CA ASP A 600 -36.92 -2.87 0.10
C ASP A 600 -36.51 -2.07 1.34
N SER A 601 -37.49 -1.51 2.03
CA SER A 601 -37.27 -0.85 3.32
C SER A 601 -36.58 -1.83 4.26
N VAL A 602 -35.51 -1.38 4.92
CA VAL A 602 -34.88 -2.11 6.01
C VAL A 602 -35.96 -2.51 7.03
N GLU A 603 -36.24 -3.82 7.18
CA GLU A 603 -37.10 -4.29 8.28
C GLU A 603 -36.41 -3.95 9.60
N VAL A 604 -37.11 -3.16 10.41
CA VAL A 604 -36.71 -2.74 11.75
C VAL A 604 -36.82 -3.96 12.66
N VAL A 605 -35.69 -4.39 13.24
CA VAL A 605 -35.69 -5.33 14.37
C VAL A 605 -35.88 -4.56 15.67
#